data_AF-A0A971AT18-F1
#
_entry.id   AF-A0A971AT18-F1
#
_cell.length_a   1.000
_cell.length_b   1.000
_cell.length_c   1.000
_cell.angle_alpha   90.00
_cell.angle_beta   90.00
_cell.angle_gamma   90.00
#
_symmetry.space_group_name_H-M   'P 1'
#
loop_
_entity.id
_entity.type
_entity.pdbx_description
1 polymer ?
#
loop_
_entity_poly.entity_id
_entity_poly.type
_entity_poly.pdbx_seq_one_letter_code
_entity_poly.pdbx_strand_id
1 'polypeptide(L)'
;EIQTYSPRDRAVLRAAKQDYGAFFWEEIAYRKKFGYPPFAHIIRVMLFHTLEDRVIKAAQDLAYSIRVSIPAEKKDDYQILGPAPAVLPKLKNEYRWQVLLKGKNPDCLRQIVHAGVKMFCHGSCSSQVKISIEVNPLN
;
A
#
# COMPACT_ATOMS: atom_id res chain seq x y z
N GLU A 1 21.33 -16.19 -16.30
CA GLU A 1 21.08 -15.17 -15.25
C GLU A 1 19.90 -14.32 -15.70
N ILE A 2 18.78 -14.35 -14.99
CA ILE A 2 17.59 -13.56 -15.34
C ILE A 2 17.73 -12.22 -14.61
N GLN A 3 18.25 -11.22 -15.32
CA GLN A 3 18.17 -9.83 -14.92
C GLN A 3 16.86 -9.21 -15.44
N THR A 4 16.20 -8.49 -14.55
CA THR A 4 14.83 -7.97 -14.66
C THR A 4 14.68 -6.94 -15.79
N TYR A 5 13.85 -7.25 -16.77
CA TYR A 5 13.42 -6.33 -17.84
C TYR A 5 12.17 -5.55 -17.40
N SER A 6 12.31 -4.26 -17.10
CA SER A 6 11.44 -3.21 -17.67
C SER A 6 11.82 -1.80 -17.18
N PRO A 7 12.44 -0.98 -18.04
CA PRO A 7 12.88 0.38 -17.72
C PRO A 7 11.87 1.43 -18.18
N ARG A 8 10.63 1.44 -17.65
CA ARG A 8 9.63 2.47 -17.97
C ARG A 8 8.72 2.85 -16.80
N ASP A 9 9.32 3.12 -15.65
CA ASP A 9 8.58 3.65 -14.52
C ASP A 9 8.49 5.19 -14.60
N ARG A 10 7.63 5.69 -15.50
CA ARG A 10 7.21 7.12 -15.53
C ARG A 10 5.81 7.34 -14.95
N ALA A 11 5.15 6.29 -14.48
CA ALA A 11 3.79 6.38 -13.92
C ALA A 11 3.79 6.55 -12.38
N VAL A 12 4.80 6.04 -11.67
CA VAL A 12 4.75 5.96 -10.19
C VAL A 12 5.12 7.27 -9.48
N LEU A 13 5.66 8.27 -10.19
CA LEU A 13 6.17 9.50 -9.54
C LEU A 13 5.16 10.66 -9.42
N ARG A 14 3.96 10.59 -10.03
CA ARG A 14 2.99 11.72 -10.01
C ARG A 14 1.62 11.43 -9.42
N ALA A 15 1.31 10.19 -9.06
CA ALA A 15 -0.07 9.83 -8.73
C ALA A 15 -0.48 10.09 -7.26
N ALA A 16 0.45 10.48 -6.40
CA ALA A 16 0.12 10.91 -5.03
C ALA A 16 -0.66 12.23 -4.97
N LYS A 17 -0.81 12.95 -6.10
CA LYS A 17 -1.37 14.31 -6.08
C LYS A 17 -2.80 14.51 -6.54
N GLN A 18 -3.51 13.57 -7.21
CA GLN A 18 -4.99 13.66 -7.27
C GLN A 18 -5.78 12.55 -8.00
N ASP A 19 -5.18 11.59 -8.70
CA ASP A 19 -5.97 10.70 -9.59
C ASP A 19 -5.63 9.21 -9.52
N TYR A 20 -5.24 8.72 -8.33
CA TYR A 20 -4.95 7.29 -8.16
C TYR A 20 -6.19 6.40 -8.20
N GLY A 21 -7.40 6.96 -7.98
CA GLY A 21 -8.65 6.21 -8.09
C GLY A 21 -8.86 5.66 -9.50
N ALA A 22 -8.74 6.51 -10.52
CA ALA A 22 -9.07 6.15 -11.90
C ALA A 22 -8.11 5.10 -12.50
N PHE A 23 -6.79 5.29 -12.36
CA PHE A 23 -5.79 4.37 -12.94
C PHE A 23 -5.85 2.96 -12.31
N PHE A 24 -6.23 2.89 -11.04
CA PHE A 24 -6.31 1.64 -10.29
C PHE A 24 -7.49 0.77 -10.71
N TRP A 25 -8.65 1.36 -11.01
CA TRP A 25 -9.83 0.61 -11.48
C TRP A 25 -9.61 -0.04 -12.85
N GLU A 26 -8.85 0.62 -13.74
CA GLU A 26 -8.57 0.11 -15.09
C GLU A 26 -7.67 -1.13 -15.08
N GLU A 27 -6.58 -1.14 -14.29
CA GLU A 27 -5.63 -2.26 -14.28
C GLU A 27 -6.26 -3.56 -13.73
N ILE A 28 -7.24 -3.44 -12.85
CA ILE A 28 -7.96 -4.56 -12.24
C ILE A 28 -9.05 -5.11 -13.15
N ALA A 29 -9.80 -4.23 -13.83
CA ALA A 29 -10.76 -4.66 -14.85
C ALA A 29 -10.06 -5.52 -15.92
N TYR A 30 -8.83 -5.14 -16.26
CA TYR A 30 -7.97 -5.90 -17.15
C TYR A 30 -7.62 -7.28 -16.57
N ARG A 31 -7.11 -7.39 -15.34
CA ARG A 31 -6.73 -8.68 -14.74
C ARG A 31 -7.93 -9.62 -14.50
N LYS A 32 -9.12 -9.07 -14.20
CA LYS A 32 -10.38 -9.82 -14.07
C LYS A 32 -10.83 -10.42 -15.41
N LYS A 33 -10.60 -9.71 -16.52
CA LYS A 33 -10.90 -10.15 -17.88
C LYS A 33 -9.98 -11.29 -18.37
N PHE A 34 -8.77 -11.41 -17.82
CA PHE A 34 -7.78 -12.42 -18.21
C PHE A 34 -7.57 -13.55 -17.19
N GLY A 35 -8.40 -13.65 -16.15
CA GLY A 35 -8.44 -14.83 -15.28
C GLY A 35 -7.17 -15.07 -14.44
N TYR A 36 -6.34 -14.06 -14.20
CA TYR A 36 -5.12 -14.23 -13.39
C TYR A 36 -5.47 -14.28 -11.88
N PRO A 37 -5.25 -15.43 -11.20
CA PRO A 37 -5.50 -15.57 -9.76
C PRO A 37 -4.51 -14.74 -8.93
N PRO A 38 -4.85 -14.40 -7.66
CA PRO A 38 -4.66 -15.36 -6.57
C PRO A 38 -5.86 -15.47 -5.60
N PHE A 39 -5.98 -16.60 -4.90
CA PHE A 39 -6.99 -16.87 -3.86
C PHE A 39 -6.78 -16.05 -2.56
N ALA A 40 -5.62 -15.40 -2.42
CA ALA A 40 -5.31 -14.44 -1.37
C ALA A 40 -4.61 -13.24 -1.99
N HIS A 41 -5.15 -12.05 -1.75
CA HIS A 41 -4.60 -10.79 -2.25
C HIS A 41 -3.82 -10.11 -1.13
N ILE A 42 -2.65 -9.57 -1.48
CA ILE A 42 -1.81 -8.79 -0.56
C ILE A 42 -1.67 -7.40 -1.15
N ILE A 43 -1.98 -6.38 -0.36
CA ILE A 43 -1.71 -4.98 -0.69
C ILE A 43 -0.59 -4.49 0.23
N ARG A 44 0.50 -4.00 -0.35
CA ARG A 44 1.59 -3.37 0.38
C ARG A 44 1.46 -1.86 0.26
N VAL A 45 1.55 -1.16 1.38
CA VAL A 45 1.66 0.30 1.43
C VAL A 45 3.04 0.64 1.98
N MET A 46 3.86 1.23 1.13
CA MET A 46 5.20 1.71 1.45
C MET A 46 5.15 3.17 1.85
N LEU A 47 5.90 3.54 2.89
CA LEU A 47 6.07 4.89 3.39
C LEU A 47 7.54 5.28 3.34
N PHE A 48 7.80 6.54 2.97
CA PHE A 48 9.14 7.07 2.78
C PHE A 48 9.27 8.44 3.45
N HIS A 49 10.36 8.63 4.21
CA HIS A 49 10.69 9.92 4.79
C HIS A 49 12.19 10.03 5.06
N THR A 50 12.76 11.24 5.06
CA THR A 50 14.19 11.46 5.37
C THR A 50 14.54 11.30 6.85
N LEU A 51 13.55 11.54 7.72
CA LEU A 51 13.61 11.29 9.18
C LEU A 51 12.92 9.96 9.53
N GLU A 52 13.63 9.10 10.25
CA GLU A 52 13.17 7.76 10.64
C GLU A 52 11.93 7.79 11.55
N ASP A 53 11.96 8.59 12.62
CA ASP A 53 10.83 8.69 13.57
C ASP A 53 9.52 9.11 12.89
N ARG A 54 9.60 9.95 11.86
CA ARG A 54 8.44 10.42 11.09
C ARG A 54 7.84 9.30 10.26
N VAL A 55 8.65 8.48 9.59
CA VAL A 55 8.14 7.36 8.80
C VAL A 55 7.61 6.23 9.70
N ILE A 56 8.25 6.00 10.85
CA ILE A 56 7.77 5.03 11.86
C ILE A 56 6.38 5.43 12.34
N LYS A 57 6.24 6.67 12.80
CA LYS A 57 4.97 7.19 13.31
C LYS A 57 3.88 7.13 12.22
N ALA A 58 4.21 7.56 11.01
CA ALA A 58 3.27 7.48 9.89
C ALA A 58 2.85 6.04 9.55
N ALA A 59 3.77 5.08 9.63
CA ALA A 59 3.46 3.67 9.40
C ALA A 59 2.56 3.09 10.49
N GLN A 60 2.76 3.49 11.75
CA GLN A 60 1.89 3.13 12.88
C GLN A 60 0.49 3.73 12.72
N ASP A 61 0.41 5.02 12.39
CA ASP A 61 -0.85 5.73 12.17
C ASP A 61 -1.63 5.09 11.00
N LEU A 62 -0.94 4.77 9.89
CA LEU A 62 -1.55 4.10 8.75
C LEU A 62 -2.07 2.70 9.13
N ALA A 63 -1.26 1.89 9.82
CA ALA A 63 -1.68 0.56 10.26
C ALA A 63 -2.92 0.63 11.16
N TYR A 64 -2.98 1.63 12.05
CA TYR A 64 -4.17 1.90 12.84
C TYR A 64 -5.37 2.28 11.98
N SER A 65 -5.21 3.22 11.04
CA SER A 65 -6.28 3.65 10.12
C SER A 65 -6.82 2.50 9.28
N ILE A 66 -5.95 1.60 8.79
CA ILE A 66 -6.35 0.38 8.07
C ILE A 66 -7.11 -0.54 9.02
N ARG A 67 -6.63 -0.75 10.24
CA ARG A 67 -7.27 -1.63 11.22
C ARG A 67 -8.69 -1.20 11.58
N VAL A 68 -8.92 0.10 11.77
CA VAL A 68 -10.27 0.63 12.08
C VAL A 68 -11.19 0.64 10.85
N SER A 69 -10.62 0.57 9.65
CA SER A 69 -11.39 0.46 8.40
C SER A 69 -11.84 -0.97 8.09
N ILE A 70 -11.38 -1.97 8.84
CA ILE A 70 -11.84 -3.36 8.71
C ILE A 70 -13.19 -3.51 9.43
N PRO A 71 -14.25 -3.99 8.74
CA PRO A 71 -15.53 -4.29 9.37
C PRO A 71 -15.37 -5.30 10.51
N ALA A 72 -16.04 -5.06 11.64
CA ALA A 72 -15.86 -5.85 12.86
C ALA A 72 -16.15 -7.34 12.65
N GLU A 73 -17.14 -7.64 11.80
CA GLU A 73 -17.60 -8.98 11.45
C GLU A 73 -16.68 -9.73 10.49
N LYS A 74 -15.66 -9.06 9.92
CA LYS A 74 -14.70 -9.64 8.99
C LYS A 74 -13.25 -9.52 9.45
N LYS A 75 -13.00 -9.19 10.73
CA LYS A 75 -11.63 -9.03 11.26
C LYS A 75 -10.75 -10.25 11.03
N ASP A 76 -11.31 -11.45 11.11
CA ASP A 76 -10.56 -12.70 10.94
C ASP A 76 -10.24 -13.03 9.47
N ASP A 77 -10.89 -12.35 8.52
CA ASP A 77 -10.64 -12.52 7.08
C ASP A 77 -9.45 -11.69 6.57
N TYR A 78 -8.97 -10.74 7.38
CA TYR A 78 -7.89 -9.83 7.02
C TYR A 78 -6.78 -9.82 8.05
N GLN A 79 -5.54 -9.87 7.56
CA GLN A 79 -4.35 -9.81 8.38
C GLN A 79 -3.53 -8.57 8.01
N ILE A 80 -3.26 -7.72 9.01
CA ILE A 80 -2.30 -6.63 8.89
C ILE A 80 -0.92 -7.15 9.31
N LEU A 81 0.07 -6.99 8.44
CA LEU A 81 1.47 -7.32 8.71
C LEU A 81 2.29 -6.03 8.75
N GLY A 82 3.13 -5.91 9.78
CA GLY A 82 3.78 -4.64 10.10
C GLY A 82 2.90 -3.73 10.98
N PRO A 83 3.26 -2.45 11.17
CA PRO A 83 4.30 -1.70 10.44
C PRO A 83 5.69 -2.27 10.65
N ALA A 84 6.46 -2.40 9.58
CA ALA A 84 7.82 -2.95 9.61
C ALA A 84 8.75 -2.16 8.68
N PRO A 85 10.06 -2.15 8.92
CA PRO A 85 11.02 -1.65 7.95
C PRO A 85 10.92 -2.43 6.63
N ALA A 86 11.19 -1.76 5.52
CA ALA A 86 11.38 -2.44 4.23
C ALA A 86 12.67 -3.27 4.25
N VAL A 87 12.77 -4.26 3.35
CA VAL A 87 13.98 -5.11 3.19
C VAL A 87 15.25 -4.26 3.06
N LEU A 88 15.15 -3.14 2.35
CA LEU A 88 16.16 -2.08 2.33
C LEU A 88 15.64 -0.89 3.15
N PRO A 89 15.96 -0.80 4.45
CA PRO A 89 15.35 0.16 5.37
C PRO A 89 15.75 1.62 5.09
N LYS A 90 16.89 1.85 4.41
CA LYS A 90 17.33 3.18 3.97
C LYS A 90 17.87 3.13 2.55
N LEU A 91 17.39 4.01 1.68
CA LEU A 91 17.85 4.13 0.30
C LEU A 91 17.79 5.60 -0.12
N LYS A 92 18.84 6.11 -0.77
CA LYS A 92 18.92 7.52 -1.22
C LYS A 92 18.57 8.54 -0.12
N ASN A 93 19.01 8.28 1.11
CA ASN A 93 18.75 9.09 2.30
C ASN A 93 17.27 9.14 2.76
N GLU A 94 16.43 8.23 2.28
CA GLU A 94 15.05 8.05 2.75
C GLU A 94 14.92 6.73 3.52
N TYR A 95 14.31 6.78 4.70
CA TYR A 95 13.88 5.63 5.47
C TYR A 95 12.59 5.07 4.90
N ARG A 96 12.49 3.74 4.88
CA ARG A 96 11.44 2.99 4.19
C ARG A 96 10.75 2.05 5.14
N TRP A 97 9.45 2.25 5.31
CA TRP A 97 8.59 1.36 6.10
C TRP A 97 7.45 0.85 5.26
N GLN A 98 6.84 -0.24 5.70
CA GLN A 98 5.75 -0.89 5.01
C GLN A 98 4.68 -1.39 5.97
N VAL A 99 3.44 -1.35 5.49
CA VAL A 99 2.28 -2.03 6.07
C VAL A 99 1.69 -2.90 4.98
N LEU A 100 1.49 -4.19 5.26
CA LEU A 100 0.83 -5.09 4.31
C LEU A 100 -0.53 -5.48 4.85
N LEU A 101 -1.53 -5.53 3.97
CA LEU A 101 -2.84 -6.06 4.26
C LEU A 101 -3.08 -7.29 3.38
N LYS A 102 -3.30 -8.43 4.01
CA LYS A 102 -3.60 -9.72 3.37
C LYS A 102 -5.05 -10.10 3.61
N GLY A 103 -5.72 -10.66 2.61
CA GLY A 103 -7.09 -11.14 2.76
C GLY A 103 -7.56 -11.96 1.56
N LYS A 104 -8.74 -12.56 1.69
CA LYS A 104 -9.31 -13.44 0.65
C LYS A 104 -10.11 -12.67 -0.42
N ASN A 105 -10.76 -11.56 -0.03
CA ASN A 105 -11.58 -10.76 -0.94
C ASN A 105 -10.83 -9.52 -1.44
N PRO A 106 -10.46 -9.45 -2.74
CA PRO A 106 -9.72 -8.30 -3.30
C PRO A 106 -10.50 -6.99 -3.24
N ASP A 107 -11.81 -7.03 -3.48
CA ASP A 107 -12.62 -5.83 -3.56
C ASP A 107 -12.78 -5.20 -2.17
N CYS A 108 -13.00 -6.02 -1.14
CA CYS A 108 -13.02 -5.56 0.24
C CYS A 108 -11.63 -5.09 0.72
N LEU A 109 -10.54 -5.79 0.39
CA LEU A 109 -9.18 -5.35 0.71
C LEU A 109 -8.90 -3.94 0.21
N ARG A 110 -9.30 -3.65 -1.03
CA ARG A 110 -9.13 -2.33 -1.64
C ARG A 110 -9.95 -1.26 -0.93
N GLN A 111 -11.21 -1.57 -0.60
CA GLN A 111 -12.07 -0.65 0.15
C GLN A 111 -11.46 -0.32 1.51
N ILE A 112 -10.95 -1.32 2.22
CA ILE A 112 -10.29 -1.16 3.52
C ILE A 112 -9.03 -0.31 3.39
N VAL A 113 -8.14 -0.60 2.43
CA VAL A 113 -6.92 0.20 2.22
C VAL A 113 -7.25 1.63 1.79
N HIS A 114 -8.21 1.81 0.88
CA HIS A 114 -8.64 3.14 0.44
C HIS A 114 -9.23 3.95 1.60
N ALA A 115 -10.10 3.36 2.41
CA ALA A 115 -10.65 3.99 3.61
C ALA A 115 -9.54 4.33 4.63
N GLY A 116 -8.62 3.39 4.87
CA GLY A 116 -7.50 3.57 5.79
C GLY A 116 -6.53 4.66 5.34
N VAL A 117 -6.17 4.69 4.05
CA VAL A 117 -5.30 5.74 3.48
C VAL A 117 -6.03 7.08 3.48
N LYS A 118 -7.32 7.13 3.13
CA LYS A 118 -8.11 8.36 3.22
C LYS A 118 -8.10 8.89 4.65
N MET A 119 -8.41 8.05 5.64
CA MET A 119 -8.39 8.42 7.06
C MET A 119 -6.99 8.91 7.50
N PHE A 120 -5.94 8.20 7.09
CA PHE A 120 -4.55 8.60 7.34
C PHE A 120 -4.25 9.98 6.75
N CYS A 121 -4.63 10.25 5.50
CA CYS A 121 -4.43 11.53 4.81
C CYS A 121 -5.19 12.71 5.46
N HIS A 122 -6.28 12.46 6.20
CA HIS A 122 -6.96 13.50 6.98
C HIS A 122 -6.23 13.81 8.30
N GLY A 123 -5.28 12.97 8.72
CA GLY A 123 -4.45 13.20 9.90
C GLY A 123 -3.24 14.10 9.62
N SER A 124 -2.86 14.93 10.59
CA SER A 124 -1.77 15.92 10.47
C SER A 124 -0.38 15.34 10.20
N CYS A 125 -0.15 14.04 10.45
CA CYS A 125 1.14 13.37 10.22
C CYS A 125 1.33 12.87 8.77
N SER A 126 0.30 12.95 7.92
CA SER A 126 0.33 12.42 6.56
C SER A 126 0.94 13.35 5.53
N SER A 127 0.89 14.67 5.76
CA SER A 127 1.29 15.69 4.78
C SER A 127 2.79 15.73 4.49
N GLN A 128 3.60 15.07 5.32
CA GLN A 128 5.07 15.08 5.22
C GLN A 128 5.64 13.77 4.66
N VAL A 129 4.86 12.69 4.56
CA VAL A 129 5.35 11.36 4.22
C VAL A 129 4.91 10.96 2.82
N LYS A 130 5.86 10.46 2.02
CA LYS A 130 5.55 9.91 0.69
C LYS A 130 5.02 8.50 0.84
N ILE A 131 3.97 8.16 0.08
CA ILE A 131 3.32 6.84 0.10
C ILE A 131 3.38 6.21 -1.29
N SER A 132 3.60 4.90 -1.35
CA SER A 132 3.42 4.07 -2.55
C SER A 132 2.55 2.86 -2.21
N ILE A 133 1.57 2.51 -3.06
CA ILE A 133 0.69 1.37 -2.85
C ILE A 133 0.94 0.36 -3.98
N GLU A 134 1.14 -0.90 -3.61
CA GLU A 134 1.46 -1.99 -4.54
C GLU A 134 0.54 -3.17 -4.27
N VAL A 135 -0.19 -3.62 -5.30
CA VAL A 135 -1.10 -4.77 -5.20
C VAL A 135 -0.42 -6.01 -5.76
N ASN A 136 -0.43 -7.07 -4.95
CA ASN A 136 0.32 -8.31 -5.19
C ASN A 136 1.78 -7.99 -5.50
N PRO A 137 2.54 -7.53 -4.48
CA PRO A 137 3.96 -7.31 -4.68
C PRO A 137 4.63 -8.64 -5.02
N LEU A 138 4.90 -8.85 -6.31
CA LEU A 138 5.90 -9.80 -6.75
C LEU A 138 7.22 -9.25 -6.21
N ASN A 139 7.99 -10.11 -5.53
CA ASN A 139 9.27 -9.76 -4.91
C ASN A 139 10.12 -8.81 -5.76
#